data_AF-A0A640P2S7-F1
#
_entry.id   AF-A0A640P2S7-F1
#
_cell.length_a   1.000
_cell.length_b   1.000
_cell.length_c   1.000
_cell.angle_alpha   90.00
_cell.angle_beta   90.00
_cell.angle_gamma   90.00
#
_symmetry.space_group_name_H-M   'P 1'
#
loop_
_entity.id
_entity.type
_entity.pdbx_description
1 polymer ?
#
loop_
_entity_poly.entity_id
_entity_poly.type
_entity_poly.pdbx_seq_one_letter_code
_entity_poly.pdbx_strand_id
1 'polypeptide(L)'
;MIIDKIPELNHSYTPLFLKILNRHITQCLNDEEGDNTFPELLRCIEIRHKVIIRELERLSGDERKEFAKNESEIQAHLDKMANKLLKAYKDKLLEFKRAKAALKRYE
;
A
#
# COMPACT_ATOMS: atom_id res chain seq x y z
N MET A 1 -2.94 0.24 -15.57
CA MET A 1 -1.95 1.34 -15.39
C MET A 1 -0.64 0.64 -15.02
N ILE A 2 0.55 0.96 -15.55
CA ILE A 2 1.73 0.15 -15.17
C ILE A 2 2.09 0.46 -13.71
N ILE A 3 1.60 -0.36 -12.79
CA ILE A 3 2.05 -0.33 -11.40
C ILE A 3 3.50 -0.82 -11.47
N ASP A 4 4.43 0.08 -11.11
CA ASP A 4 5.83 -0.27 -10.89
C ASP A 4 5.91 -1.59 -10.10
N LYS A 5 6.92 -2.41 -10.40
CA LYS A 5 7.19 -3.67 -9.69
C LYS A 5 6.94 -3.48 -8.18
N ILE A 6 5.96 -4.21 -7.64
CA ILE A 6 5.59 -4.08 -6.22
C ILE A 6 6.85 -4.32 -5.38
N PRO A 7 7.17 -3.41 -4.44
CA PRO A 7 8.37 -3.52 -3.63
C PRO A 7 8.36 -4.83 -2.83
N GLU A 8 9.55 -5.39 -2.62
CA GLU A 8 9.73 -6.49 -1.69
C GLU A 8 9.42 -5.98 -0.28
N LEU A 9 8.23 -6.33 0.22
CA LEU A 9 7.76 -5.92 1.55
C LEU A 9 8.39 -6.75 2.68
N ASN A 10 9.20 -7.75 2.33
CA ASN A 10 9.87 -8.64 3.27
C ASN A 10 11.37 -8.32 3.33
N HIS A 11 11.95 -8.50 4.51
CA HIS A 11 13.38 -8.39 4.79
C HIS A 11 13.78 -9.53 5.74
N SER A 12 15.07 -9.62 6.08
CA SER A 12 15.64 -10.72 6.86
C SER A 12 14.99 -10.93 8.24
N TYR A 13 14.41 -9.87 8.81
CA TYR A 13 13.77 -9.90 10.13
C TYR A 13 12.23 -9.96 10.06
N THR A 14 11.63 -10.10 8.89
CA THR A 14 10.17 -10.15 8.75
C THR A 14 9.63 -11.46 9.34
N PRO A 15 8.77 -11.42 10.37
CA PRO A 15 8.17 -12.63 10.94
C PRO A 15 7.15 -13.26 9.99
N LEU A 16 6.89 -14.56 10.17
CA LEU A 16 6.05 -15.36 9.27
C LEU A 16 4.64 -14.75 9.05
N PHE A 17 4.01 -14.27 10.13
CA PHE A 17 2.69 -13.64 10.03
C PHE A 17 2.74 -12.37 9.15
N LEU A 18 3.78 -11.55 9.32
CA LEU A 18 3.97 -10.34 8.52
C LEU A 18 4.25 -10.68 7.05
N LYS A 19 4.96 -11.78 6.75
CA LYS A 19 5.15 -12.26 5.37
C LYS A 19 3.83 -12.64 4.68
N ILE A 20 2.91 -13.27 5.41
CA ILE A 20 1.58 -13.62 4.90
C ILE A 20 0.81 -12.34 4.61
N LEU A 21 0.78 -11.42 5.57
CA LEU A 21 0.06 -10.16 5.44
C LEU A 21 0.61 -9.28 4.30
N ASN A 22 1.92 -9.18 4.18
CA ASN A 22 2.60 -8.48 3.10
C ASN A 22 2.20 -9.05 1.73
N ARG A 23 2.03 -10.38 1.61
CA ARG A 23 1.56 -11.00 0.37
C ARG A 23 0.13 -10.59 0.02
N HIS A 24 -0.77 -10.52 1.00
CA HIS A 24 -2.13 -10.03 0.80
C HIS A 24 -2.14 -8.56 0.37
N ILE A 25 -1.30 -7.73 0.97
CA ILE A 25 -1.12 -6.32 0.56
C ILE A 25 -0.66 -6.24 -0.89
N THR A 26 0.34 -7.04 -1.27
CA THR A 26 0.83 -7.11 -2.66
C THR A 26 -0.27 -7.57 -3.63
N GLN A 27 -1.11 -8.53 -3.25
CA GLN A 27 -2.25 -8.98 -4.07
C GLN A 27 -3.28 -7.86 -4.24
N CYS A 28 -3.67 -7.19 -3.15
CA CYS A 28 -4.60 -6.06 -3.20
C CYS A 28 -4.06 -4.88 -4.03
N LEU A 29 -2.75 -4.66 -4.04
CA LEU A 29 -2.12 -3.63 -4.86
C LEU A 29 -2.02 -4.01 -6.35
N ASN A 30 -2.09 -5.30 -6.69
CA ASN A 30 -2.08 -5.79 -8.07
C ASN A 30 -3.48 -5.89 -8.68
N ASP A 31 -4.52 -6.05 -7.85
CA ASP A 31 -5.91 -6.17 -8.34
C ASP A 31 -6.42 -4.79 -8.79
N GLU A 32 -6.34 -4.53 -10.10
CA GLU A 32 -6.81 -3.29 -10.73
C GLU A 32 -8.35 -3.21 -10.86
N GLU A 33 -9.08 -4.32 -10.68
CA GLU A 33 -10.50 -4.45 -11.07
C GLU A 33 -11.51 -4.67 -9.92
N GLY A 34 -11.06 -4.79 -8.67
CA GLY A 34 -11.96 -5.11 -7.55
C GLY A 34 -12.48 -3.89 -6.79
N ASP A 35 -13.79 -3.62 -6.86
CA ASP A 35 -14.46 -2.59 -6.03
C ASP A 35 -14.30 -2.86 -4.51
N ASN A 36 -13.99 -4.10 -4.11
CA ASN A 36 -13.76 -4.51 -2.72
C ASN A 36 -12.29 -4.48 -2.26
N THR A 37 -11.36 -4.17 -3.16
CA THR A 37 -9.92 -4.28 -2.88
C THR A 37 -9.40 -3.19 -1.95
N PHE A 38 -10.01 -2.00 -1.97
CA PHE A 38 -9.56 -0.87 -1.14
C PHE A 38 -9.87 -1.04 0.36
N PRO A 39 -11.09 -1.43 0.77
CA PRO A 39 -11.37 -1.76 2.17
C PRO A 39 -10.49 -2.89 2.72
N GLU A 40 -10.22 -3.91 1.90
CA GLU A 40 -9.37 -5.03 2.29
C GLU A 40 -7.90 -4.59 2.46
N LEU A 41 -7.38 -3.81 1.52
CA LEU A 41 -6.05 -3.22 1.60
C LEU A 41 -5.88 -2.38 2.87
N LEU A 42 -6.86 -1.52 3.19
CA LEU A 42 -6.84 -0.70 4.40
C LEU A 42 -6.76 -1.57 5.65
N ARG A 43 -7.61 -2.60 5.73
CA ARG A 43 -7.61 -3.54 6.85
C ARG A 43 -6.26 -4.25 6.98
N CYS A 44 -5.65 -4.67 5.87
CA CYS A 44 -4.33 -5.29 5.90
C CYS A 44 -3.24 -4.33 6.40
N ILE A 45 -3.28 -3.05 6.01
CA ILE A 45 -2.33 -2.03 6.48
C ILE A 45 -2.49 -1.79 8.00
N GLU A 46 -3.72 -1.72 8.51
CA GLU A 46 -3.98 -1.57 9.94
C GLU A 46 -3.45 -2.75 10.76
N ILE A 47 -3.68 -3.97 10.27
CA ILE A 47 -3.15 -5.19 10.91
C ILE A 47 -1.62 -5.17 10.87
N ARG A 48 -1.02 -4.72 9.75
CA ARG A 48 0.43 -4.65 9.56
C ARG A 48 1.07 -3.76 10.60
N HIS A 49 0.50 -2.58 10.82
CA HIS A 49 0.94 -1.65 11.84
C HIS A 49 0.95 -2.26 13.25
N LYS A 50 -0.14 -2.94 13.64
CA LYS A 50 -0.23 -3.62 14.95
C LYS A 50 0.82 -4.70 15.12
N VAL A 51 1.10 -5.48 14.06
CA VAL A 51 2.13 -6.52 14.08
C VAL A 51 3.52 -5.92 14.23
N ILE A 52 3.82 -4.85 13.50
CA ILE A 52 5.13 -4.16 13.59
C ILE A 52 5.37 -3.63 14.99
N ILE A 53 4.37 -2.96 15.60
CA ILE A 53 4.48 -2.48 16.99
C ILE A 53 4.78 -3.64 17.93
N ARG A 54 4.01 -4.72 17.85
CA ARG A 54 4.20 -5.90 18.69
C ARG A 54 5.60 -6.51 18.54
N GLU A 55 6.13 -6.56 17.33
CA GLU A 55 7.48 -7.08 17.06
C GLU A 55 8.57 -6.14 17.57
N LEU A 56 8.38 -4.82 17.44
CA LEU A 56 9.27 -3.82 18.02
C LEU A 56 9.32 -3.88 19.55
N GLU A 57 8.20 -4.22 20.20
CA GLU A 57 8.15 -4.44 21.65
C GLU A 57 8.84 -5.73 22.08
N ARG A 58 8.79 -6.77 21.23
CA ARG A 58 9.41 -8.07 21.48
C ARG A 58 10.93 -8.06 21.27
N LEU A 59 11.40 -7.34 20.26
CA LEU A 59 12.82 -7.27 19.91
C LEU A 59 13.57 -6.32 20.85
N SER A 60 14.87 -6.57 21.02
CA SER A 60 15.74 -5.71 21.83
C SER A 60 17.10 -5.48 21.15
N GLY A 61 17.86 -4.51 21.65
CA GLY A 61 19.20 -4.22 21.16
C GLY A 61 19.24 -3.88 19.67
N ASP A 62 20.20 -4.47 18.96
CA ASP A 62 20.47 -4.15 17.56
C ASP A 62 19.46 -4.79 16.58
N GLU A 63 18.85 -5.92 16.94
CA GLU A 63 17.78 -6.54 16.14
C GLU A 63 16.57 -5.60 16.02
N ARG A 64 16.20 -4.93 17.13
CA ARG A 64 15.11 -3.95 17.12
C ARG A 64 15.42 -2.76 16.22
N LYS A 65 16.66 -2.25 16.27
CA LYS A 65 17.09 -1.11 15.44
C LYS A 65 17.04 -1.49 13.96
N GLU A 66 17.57 -2.65 13.61
CA GLU A 66 17.63 -3.11 12.23
C GLU A 66 16.23 -3.42 11.68
N PHE A 67 15.36 -4.03 12.48
CA PHE A 67 13.95 -4.21 12.14
C PHE A 67 13.25 -2.86 11.90
N ALA A 68 13.39 -1.90 12.83
CA ALA A 68 12.77 -0.58 12.70
C ALA A 68 13.23 0.19 11.45
N LYS A 69 14.52 0.11 11.13
CA LYS A 69 15.11 0.74 9.93
C LYS A 69 14.50 0.14 8.65
N ASN A 70 14.54 -1.18 8.51
CA ASN A 70 13.98 -1.87 7.35
C ASN A 70 12.47 -1.59 7.17
N GLU A 71 11.72 -1.60 8.28
CA GLU A 71 10.28 -1.30 8.25
C GLU A 71 9.98 0.15 7.89
N SER A 72 10.85 1.09 8.27
CA SER A 72 10.73 2.50 7.88
C SER A 72 10.94 2.70 6.37
N GLU A 73 11.90 1.98 5.78
CA GLU A 73 12.14 1.99 4.34
C GLU A 73 10.92 1.43 3.59
N ILE A 74 10.37 0.29 4.03
CA ILE A 74 9.17 -0.31 3.44
C ILE A 74 7.96 0.63 3.57
N GLN A 75 7.78 1.28 4.72
CA GLN A 75 6.70 2.25 4.94
C GLN A 75 6.80 3.42 3.95
N ALA A 76 7.99 3.98 3.75
CA ALA A 76 8.21 5.08 2.80
C ALA A 76 7.84 4.67 1.36
N HIS A 77 8.12 3.41 0.98
CA HIS A 77 7.69 2.87 -0.30
C HIS A 77 6.17 2.76 -0.42
N LEU A 78 5.49 2.23 0.60
CA LEU A 78 4.03 2.14 0.64
C LEU A 78 3.37 3.54 0.56
N ASP A 79 3.90 4.53 1.28
CA ASP A 79 3.40 5.91 1.26
C ASP A 79 3.55 6.53 -0.13
N LYS A 80 4.67 6.27 -0.82
CA LYS A 80 4.89 6.72 -2.20
C LYS A 80 3.87 6.10 -3.15
N MET A 81 3.55 4.82 -3.00
CA MET A 81 2.52 4.15 -3.79
C MET A 81 1.12 4.70 -3.52
N ALA A 82 0.76 4.90 -2.25
CA ALA A 82 -0.52 5.48 -1.85
C ALA A 82 -0.71 6.89 -2.45
N ASN A 83 0.33 7.72 -2.44
CA ASN A 83 0.30 9.05 -3.06
C ASN A 83 0.16 8.98 -4.58
N LYS A 84 0.82 8.02 -5.25
CA LYS A 84 0.65 7.80 -6.70
C LYS A 84 -0.78 7.37 -7.04
N LEU A 85 -1.35 6.43 -6.29
CA LEU A 85 -2.74 5.99 -6.45
C LEU A 85 -3.70 7.16 -6.26
N LEU A 86 -3.54 7.95 -5.20
CA LEU A 86 -4.36 9.14 -4.95
C LEU A 86 -4.29 10.14 -6.12
N LYS A 87 -3.10 10.36 -6.69
CA LYS A 87 -2.94 11.23 -7.86
C LYS A 87 -3.66 10.65 -9.09
N ALA A 88 -3.51 9.37 -9.36
CA ALA A 88 -4.18 8.69 -10.47
C ALA A 88 -5.72 8.83 -10.40
N TYR A 89 -6.30 8.66 -9.21
CA TYR A 89 -7.74 8.84 -9.00
C TYR A 89 -8.19 10.30 -9.21
N LYS A 90 -7.41 11.28 -8.75
CA LYS A 90 -7.70 12.71 -8.97
C LYS A 90 -7.70 13.05 -10.46
N ASP A 91 -6.73 12.54 -11.21
CA ASP A 91 -6.61 12.77 -12.65
C ASP A 91 -7.80 12.14 -13.41
N LYS A 92 -8.15 10.88 -13.08
CA LYS A 92 -9.32 10.19 -13.66
C LYS A 92 -10.64 10.92 -13.38
N LEU A 93 -10.82 11.44 -12.16
CA LEU A 93 -12.01 12.23 -11.81
C LEU A 93 -12.08 13.54 -12.62
N LEU A 94 -10.94 14.18 -12.86
CA LEU A 94 -10.89 15.40 -13.66
C LEU A 94 -11.23 15.13 -15.14
N GLU A 95 -10.70 14.04 -15.70
CA GLU A 95 -11.05 13.57 -17.05
C GLU A 95 -12.54 13.29 -17.18
N PHE A 96 -13.13 12.59 -16.21
CA PHE A 96 -14.57 12.31 -16.18
C PHE A 96 -15.41 13.60 -16.14
N LYS A 97 -15.02 14.59 -15.33
CA LYS A 97 -15.68 15.91 -15.30
C LYS A 97 -15.59 16.63 -16.65
N ARG A 98 -14.43 16.58 -17.31
CA ARG A 98 -14.23 17.17 -18.65
C ARG A 98 -15.08 16.46 -19.71
N ALA A 99 -15.11 15.13 -19.70
CA ALA A 99 -15.94 14.33 -20.60
C ALA A 99 -17.43 14.66 -20.43
N LYS A 100 -17.91 14.76 -19.18
CA LYS A 100 -19.29 15.17 -18.87
C LYS A 100 -19.59 16.60 -19.34
N ALA A 101 -18.66 17.52 -19.21
CA ALA A 101 -18.82 18.90 -19.69
C ALA A 101 -18.81 18.98 -21.23
N ALA A 102 -18.03 18.13 -21.91
CA ALA A 102 -18.02 18.04 -23.36
C ALA A 102 -19.35 17.48 -23.90
N LEU A 103 -19.89 16.42 -23.29
CA LEU A 103 -21.20 15.87 -23.66
C LEU A 103 -22.32 16.92 -23.58
N LYS A 104 -22.33 17.74 -22.52
CA LYS A 104 -23.28 18.86 -22.36
C LYS A 104 -23.17 19.97 -23.40
N ARG A 105 -22.11 20.02 -24.21
CA ARG A 105 -21.96 21.00 -25.31
C ARG A 105 -22.49 20.49 -26.65
N TYR A 106 -22.79 19.20 -26.74
CA TYR A 106 -23.36 18.55 -27.92
C TYR A 106 -24.88 18.32 -27.79
N GLU A 107 -25.45 18.54 -26.59
CA GLU A 107 -26.89 18.78 -26.38
C GLU A 107 -27.23 20.25 -26.68
#